data_AF-A0A838PVS1-F1
#
_entry.id   AF-A0A838PVS1-F1
#
_cell.length_a   1.000
_cell.length_b   1.000
_cell.length_c   1.000
_cell.angle_alpha   90.00
_cell.angle_beta   90.00
_cell.angle_gamma   90.00
#
_symmetry.space_group_name_H-M   'P 1'
#
loop_
_entity.id
_entity.type
_entity.pdbx_description
1 polymer ?
#
loop_
_entity_poly.entity_id
_entity_poly.type
_entity_poly.pdbx_seq_one_letter_code
_entity_poly.pdbx_strand_id
1 'polypeptide(L)'
;MAITALEWRGRSSIADTIAAIRAVVDGGAPLLEVLRTGAEANVHRFPGETDFFITLALRASAVYASGDLVEASRARVEEGLKKHAELYEALMAMFGRRPRPPYTTHHLASVLAALAEGFGIQDLGGRHQHFNRPDLGEGVGSEWTLFGAATQAVVEHFTEPSP
;
A
#
# COMPACT_ATOMS: atom_id res chain seq x y z
N MET A 1 -18.45 -10.10 18.16
CA MET A 1 -17.43 -10.92 17.46
C MET A 1 -16.90 -10.24 16.20
N ALA A 2 -17.74 -9.81 15.25
CA ALA A 2 -17.27 -9.12 14.03
C ALA A 2 -16.52 -7.80 14.31
N ILE A 3 -17.04 -6.95 15.21
CA ILE A 3 -16.39 -5.68 15.61
C ILE A 3 -15.02 -5.94 16.27
N THR A 4 -14.96 -6.91 17.19
CA THR A 4 -13.71 -7.30 17.87
C THR A 4 -12.63 -7.83 16.89
N ALA A 5 -13.04 -8.51 15.81
CA ALA A 5 -12.11 -8.97 14.77
C ALA A 5 -11.53 -7.80 13.94
N LEU A 6 -12.30 -6.72 13.75
CA LEU A 6 -11.85 -5.52 13.04
C LEU A 6 -10.82 -4.71 13.84
N GLU A 7 -10.95 -4.67 15.17
CA GLU A 7 -10.10 -3.87 16.08
C GLU A 7 -8.69 -4.44 16.29
N TRP A 8 -8.50 -5.76 16.18
CA TRP A 8 -7.27 -6.43 16.66
C TRP A 8 -6.01 -6.19 15.80
N ARG A 9 -6.14 -5.89 14.48
CA ARG A 9 -5.08 -6.28 13.52
C ARG A 9 -4.37 -5.18 12.70
N GLY A 10 -4.71 -3.91 12.87
CA GLY A 10 -4.13 -2.79 12.08
C GLY A 10 -2.67 -2.43 12.35
N ARG A 11 -1.99 -3.14 13.26
CA ARG A 11 -0.61 -2.83 13.68
C ARG A 11 0.47 -3.49 12.82
N SER A 12 0.13 -4.50 12.02
CA SER A 12 1.11 -5.34 11.32
C SER A 12 1.43 -4.89 9.88
N SER A 13 0.46 -4.38 9.10
CA SER A 13 0.69 -4.17 7.65
C SER A 13 1.73 -3.11 7.31
N ILE A 14 1.69 -1.98 8.01
CA ILE A 14 2.61 -0.87 7.79
C ILE A 14 4.01 -1.19 8.33
N ALA A 15 4.09 -1.94 9.43
CA ALA A 15 5.36 -2.30 10.06
C ALA A 15 6.21 -3.20 9.15
N ASP A 16 5.58 -4.16 8.47
CA ASP A 16 6.30 -5.05 7.56
C ASP A 16 6.72 -4.33 6.27
N THR A 17 5.88 -3.40 5.77
CA THR A 17 6.26 -2.54 4.64
C THR A 17 7.47 -1.68 5.01
N ILE A 18 7.45 -1.06 6.20
CA ILE A 18 8.59 -0.31 6.74
C ILE A 18 9.81 -1.21 6.89
N ALA A 19 9.66 -2.43 7.42
CA ALA A 19 10.75 -3.38 7.59
C ALA A 19 11.39 -3.75 6.24
N ALA A 20 10.57 -3.98 5.20
CA ALA A 20 11.02 -4.33 3.87
C ALA A 20 11.80 -3.19 3.19
N ILE A 21 11.35 -1.94 3.33
CA ILE A 21 12.01 -0.80 2.67
C ILE A 21 13.15 -0.19 3.49
N ARG A 22 13.28 -0.52 4.77
CA ARG A 22 14.26 0.13 5.68
C ARG A 22 15.67 0.04 5.13
N ALA A 23 16.12 -1.15 4.72
CA ALA A 23 17.49 -1.33 4.23
C ALA A 23 17.80 -0.51 2.97
N VAL A 24 16.84 -0.42 2.03
CA VAL A 24 17.03 0.36 0.80
C VAL A 24 16.95 1.87 1.06
N VAL A 25 16.10 2.30 2.00
CA VAL A 25 16.03 3.70 2.45
C VAL A 25 17.31 4.12 3.17
N ASP A 26 17.76 3.34 4.15
CA ASP A 26 18.98 3.64 4.93
C ASP A 26 20.23 3.60 4.04
N GLY A 27 20.22 2.80 2.97
CA GLY A 27 21.27 2.75 1.95
C GLY A 27 21.25 3.88 0.93
N GLY A 28 20.29 4.81 1.00
CA GLY A 28 20.16 5.93 0.06
C GLY A 28 19.73 5.52 -1.35
N ALA A 29 18.99 4.41 -1.49
CA ALA A 29 18.52 3.95 -2.79
C ALA A 29 17.55 4.97 -3.44
N PRO A 30 17.46 5.01 -4.78
CA PRO A 30 16.51 5.86 -5.48
C PRO A 30 15.05 5.56 -5.08
N LEU A 31 14.16 6.56 -5.17
CA LEU A 31 12.73 6.40 -4.87
C LEU A 31 12.12 5.19 -5.60
N LEU A 32 12.49 4.96 -6.86
CA LEU A 32 11.97 3.83 -7.65
C LEU A 32 12.30 2.48 -7.00
N GLU A 33 13.46 2.33 -6.39
CA GLU A 33 13.85 1.09 -5.69
C GLU A 33 13.07 0.90 -4.40
N VAL A 34 12.78 1.99 -3.68
CA VAL A 34 11.89 1.97 -2.51
C VAL A 34 10.47 1.55 -2.90
N LEU A 35 9.93 2.09 -4.00
CA LEU A 35 8.61 1.72 -4.51
C LEU A 35 8.57 0.25 -4.95
N ARG A 36 9.58 -0.20 -5.69
CA ARG A 36 9.72 -1.60 -6.14
C ARG A 36 9.72 -2.56 -4.96
N THR A 37 10.60 -2.31 -3.98
CA THR A 37 10.77 -3.17 -2.80
C THR A 37 9.53 -3.16 -1.92
N GLY A 38 8.92 -2.00 -1.69
CA GLY A 38 7.70 -1.88 -0.89
C GLY A 38 6.51 -2.59 -1.52
N ALA A 39 6.35 -2.47 -2.85
CA ALA A 39 5.29 -3.15 -3.57
C ALA A 39 5.47 -4.67 -3.59
N GLU A 40 6.71 -5.15 -3.77
CA GLU A 40 7.06 -6.57 -3.73
C GLU A 40 6.68 -7.19 -2.38
N ALA A 41 7.08 -6.52 -1.28
CA ALA A 41 6.78 -6.98 0.07
C ALA A 41 5.26 -7.01 0.36
N ASN A 42 4.50 -6.10 -0.26
CA ASN A 42 3.05 -6.10 -0.15
C ASN A 42 2.44 -7.31 -0.86
N VAL A 43 2.90 -7.60 -2.08
CA VAL A 43 2.47 -8.72 -2.92
C VAL A 43 2.80 -10.08 -2.30
N HIS A 44 4.01 -10.27 -1.76
CA HIS A 44 4.43 -11.55 -1.18
C HIS A 44 3.74 -11.93 0.15
N ARG A 45 2.94 -11.02 0.71
CA ARG A 45 2.31 -11.17 2.02
C ARG A 45 1.05 -12.04 2.01
N PHE A 46 0.32 -12.05 0.89
CA PHE A 46 -1.06 -12.54 0.85
C PHE A 46 -1.28 -14.05 1.06
N PRO A 47 -0.38 -14.98 0.69
CA PRO A 47 -0.66 -16.41 0.81
C PRO A 47 -0.79 -16.92 2.26
N GLY A 48 -0.34 -16.15 3.26
CA GLY A 48 -0.35 -16.55 4.68
C GLY A 48 -1.34 -15.80 5.58
N GLU A 49 -2.05 -14.78 5.08
CA GLU A 49 -2.85 -13.88 5.91
C GLU A 49 -4.35 -14.00 5.68
N THR A 50 -4.96 -15.10 6.15
CA THR A 50 -6.42 -15.30 6.10
C THR A 50 -7.21 -14.11 6.66
N ASP A 51 -6.67 -13.44 7.68
CA ASP A 51 -7.36 -12.34 8.36
C ASP A 51 -7.44 -11.06 7.51
N PHE A 52 -6.54 -10.86 6.53
CA PHE A 52 -6.65 -9.78 5.55
C PHE A 52 -7.93 -9.98 4.71
N PHE A 53 -8.12 -11.18 4.16
CA PHE A 53 -9.28 -11.52 3.36
C PHE A 53 -10.58 -11.58 4.17
N ILE A 54 -10.53 -12.03 5.42
CA ILE A 54 -11.69 -11.97 6.33
C ILE A 54 -12.11 -10.51 6.54
N THR A 55 -11.16 -9.61 6.81
CA THR A 55 -11.46 -8.18 7.00
C THR A 55 -12.07 -7.57 5.74
N LEU A 56 -11.54 -7.93 4.57
CA LEU A 56 -12.04 -7.47 3.28
C LEU A 56 -13.47 -7.98 3.00
N ALA A 57 -13.74 -9.26 3.29
CA ALA A 57 -15.07 -9.86 3.17
C ALA A 57 -16.07 -9.24 4.15
N LEU A 58 -15.66 -9.01 5.41
CA LEU A 58 -16.48 -8.33 6.41
C LEU A 58 -16.84 -6.91 5.96
N ARG A 59 -15.88 -6.14 5.45
CA ARG A 59 -16.13 -4.80 4.91
C ARG A 59 -17.07 -4.83 3.71
N ALA A 60 -16.84 -5.74 2.76
CA ALA A 60 -17.67 -5.86 1.57
C ALA A 60 -19.12 -6.26 1.90
N SER A 61 -19.32 -7.03 2.97
CA SER A 61 -20.64 -7.49 3.41
C SER A 61 -21.30 -6.60 4.46
N ALA A 62 -20.57 -5.64 5.06
CA ALA A 62 -21.05 -4.83 6.18
C ALA A 62 -22.37 -4.10 5.91
N VAL A 63 -22.54 -3.59 4.67
CA VAL A 63 -23.74 -2.87 4.23
C VAL A 63 -25.01 -3.72 4.30
N TYR A 64 -24.89 -5.04 4.23
CA TYR A 64 -26.02 -5.97 4.29
C TYR A 64 -26.33 -6.45 5.71
N ALA A 65 -25.51 -6.10 6.71
CA ALA A 65 -25.65 -6.59 8.07
C ALA A 65 -26.28 -5.56 9.02
N SER A 66 -25.63 -4.40 9.22
CA SER A 66 -26.12 -3.34 10.11
C SER A 66 -25.38 -2.01 9.90
N GLY A 67 -26.01 -0.89 10.26
CA GLY A 67 -25.37 0.43 10.23
C GLY A 67 -24.11 0.52 11.11
N ASP A 68 -24.15 -0.07 12.31
CA ASP A 68 -23.00 -0.08 13.23
C ASP A 68 -21.77 -0.77 12.64
N LEU A 69 -21.98 -1.86 11.88
CA LEU A 69 -20.88 -2.57 11.23
C LEU A 69 -20.29 -1.76 10.06
N VAL A 70 -21.13 -1.02 9.33
CA VAL A 70 -20.66 -0.10 8.28
C VAL A 70 -19.77 0.97 8.88
N GLU A 71 -20.21 1.62 9.97
CA GLU A 71 -19.45 2.68 10.63
C GLU A 71 -18.15 2.16 11.26
N ALA A 72 -18.20 1.01 11.94
CA ALA A 72 -16.99 0.35 12.46
C ALA A 72 -15.99 0.02 11.34
N SER A 73 -16.49 -0.48 10.20
CA SER A 73 -15.64 -0.78 9.06
C SER A 73 -15.04 0.47 8.42
N ARG A 74 -15.78 1.57 8.32
CA ARG A 74 -15.30 2.86 7.80
C ARG A 74 -14.21 3.44 8.69
N ALA A 75 -14.48 3.53 10.00
CA ALA A 75 -13.52 4.04 10.98
C ALA A 75 -12.21 3.25 10.94
N ARG A 76 -12.29 1.93 10.78
CA ARG A 76 -11.11 1.07 10.72
C ARG A 76 -10.27 1.27 9.46
N VAL A 77 -10.91 1.48 8.31
CA VAL A 77 -10.21 1.80 7.05
C VAL A 77 -9.55 3.17 7.19
N GLU A 78 -10.27 4.16 7.70
CA GLU A 78 -9.76 5.52 7.89
C GLU A 78 -8.51 5.55 8.79
N GLU A 79 -8.51 4.82 9.90
CA GLU A 79 -7.34 4.71 10.77
C GLU A 79 -6.12 4.11 10.04
N GLY A 80 -6.36 3.11 9.18
CA GLY A 80 -5.33 2.51 8.35
C GLY A 80 -4.78 3.50 7.32
N LEU A 81 -5.65 4.23 6.64
CA LEU A 81 -5.28 5.23 5.64
C LEU A 81 -4.46 6.36 6.24
N LYS A 82 -4.85 6.84 7.43
CA LYS A 82 -4.10 7.90 8.14
C LYS A 82 -2.65 7.47 8.42
N LYS A 83 -2.44 6.25 8.93
CA LYS A 83 -1.09 5.72 9.20
C LYS A 83 -0.24 5.60 7.93
N HIS A 84 -0.84 5.15 6.83
CA HIS A 84 -0.12 5.08 5.55
C HIS A 84 0.17 6.48 4.99
N ALA A 85 -0.75 7.43 5.14
CA ALA A 85 -0.51 8.81 4.75
C ALA A 85 0.69 9.42 5.52
N GLU A 86 0.79 9.22 6.83
CA GLU A 86 1.94 9.66 7.63
C GLU A 86 3.27 9.08 7.12
N LEU A 87 3.29 7.80 6.75
CA LEU A 87 4.46 7.17 6.11
C LEU A 87 4.79 7.80 4.75
N TYR A 88 3.78 8.01 3.90
CA TYR A 88 3.98 8.60 2.58
C TYR A 88 4.44 10.05 2.64
N GLU A 89 3.98 10.83 3.62
CA GLU A 89 4.49 12.17 3.91
C GLU A 89 5.97 12.15 4.27
N ALA A 90 6.39 11.24 5.15
CA ALA A 90 7.80 11.09 5.52
C ALA A 90 8.67 10.70 4.32
N LEU A 91 8.22 9.74 3.50
CA LEU A 91 8.93 9.33 2.28
C LEU A 91 8.99 10.46 1.25
N MET A 92 7.89 11.16 1.00
CA MET A 92 7.86 12.29 0.06
C MET A 92 8.84 13.38 0.49
N ALA A 93 8.84 13.77 1.77
CA ALA A 93 9.78 14.75 2.30
C ALA A 93 11.25 14.32 2.10
N MET A 94 11.56 13.05 2.37
CA MET A 94 12.89 12.47 2.15
C MET A 94 13.33 12.52 0.68
N PHE A 95 12.41 12.23 -0.24
CA PHE A 95 12.70 12.18 -1.69
C PHE A 95 12.44 13.52 -2.41
N GLY A 96 12.27 14.62 -1.68
CA GLY A 96 12.08 15.95 -2.28
C GLY A 96 10.81 16.04 -3.11
N ARG A 97 9.71 15.44 -2.65
CA ARG A 97 8.40 15.46 -3.31
C ARG A 97 7.34 16.06 -2.40
N ARG A 98 6.23 16.47 -3.00
CA ARG A 98 5.01 16.89 -2.31
C ARG A 98 3.77 16.45 -3.10
N PRO A 99 2.58 16.39 -2.47
CA PRO A 99 1.34 16.18 -3.20
C PRO A 99 1.17 17.22 -4.32
N ARG A 100 0.74 16.76 -5.49
CA ARG A 100 0.35 17.61 -6.63
C ARG A 100 -1.11 18.04 -6.44
N PRO A 101 -1.45 19.34 -6.39
CA PRO A 101 -2.83 19.78 -6.34
C PRO A 101 -3.65 19.28 -7.55
N PRO A 102 -4.93 18.90 -7.39
CA PRO A 102 -5.74 18.95 -6.16
C PRO A 102 -5.60 17.70 -5.26
N TYR A 103 -4.62 16.82 -5.53
CA TYR A 103 -4.43 15.60 -4.77
C TYR A 103 -3.81 15.87 -3.39
N THR A 104 -4.10 14.98 -2.44
CA THR A 104 -3.59 15.00 -1.07
C THR A 104 -2.88 13.69 -0.78
N THR A 105 -2.09 13.63 0.29
CA THR A 105 -1.51 12.38 0.78
C THR A 105 -2.58 11.34 1.10
N HIS A 106 -3.72 11.77 1.63
CA HIS A 106 -4.85 10.89 1.88
C HIS A 106 -5.41 10.28 0.58
N HIS A 107 -5.57 11.08 -0.49
CA HIS A 107 -5.96 10.53 -1.80
C HIS A 107 -4.96 9.49 -2.31
N LEU A 108 -3.66 9.76 -2.18
CA LEU A 108 -2.61 8.80 -2.54
C LEU A 108 -2.74 7.51 -1.73
N ALA A 109 -2.90 7.61 -0.40
CA ALA A 109 -3.05 6.46 0.46
C ALA A 109 -4.28 5.61 0.13
N SER A 110 -5.41 6.26 -0.14
CA SER A 110 -6.65 5.59 -0.53
C SER A 110 -6.53 4.82 -1.84
N VAL A 111 -5.88 5.42 -2.85
CA VAL A 111 -5.68 4.76 -4.15
C VAL A 111 -4.70 3.59 -4.02
N LEU A 112 -3.59 3.76 -3.31
CA LEU A 112 -2.62 2.67 -3.12
C LEU A 112 -3.20 1.53 -2.29
N ALA A 113 -4.03 1.81 -1.29
CA ALA A 113 -4.75 0.79 -0.52
C ALA A 113 -5.73 0.01 -1.41
N ALA A 114 -6.53 0.69 -2.23
CA ALA A 114 -7.46 0.03 -3.15
C ALA A 114 -6.73 -0.85 -4.19
N LEU A 115 -5.60 -0.37 -4.72
CA LEU A 115 -4.76 -1.16 -5.60
C LEU A 115 -4.20 -2.40 -4.89
N ALA A 116 -3.58 -2.22 -3.71
CA ALA A 116 -3.02 -3.31 -2.92
C ALA A 116 -4.07 -4.39 -2.62
N GLU A 117 -5.30 -4.00 -2.26
CA GLU A 117 -6.39 -4.93 -1.99
C GLU A 117 -6.87 -5.66 -3.24
N GLY A 118 -7.01 -4.95 -4.37
CA GLY A 118 -7.40 -5.55 -5.64
C GLY A 118 -6.35 -6.55 -6.14
N PHE A 119 -5.07 -6.21 -6.03
CA PHE A 119 -3.97 -7.12 -6.32
C PHE A 119 -3.99 -8.32 -5.36
N GLY A 120 -4.08 -8.11 -4.04
CA GLY A 120 -4.14 -9.20 -3.08
C GLY A 120 -5.27 -10.21 -3.33
N ILE A 121 -6.45 -9.75 -3.77
CA ILE A 121 -7.53 -10.66 -4.21
C ILE A 121 -7.13 -11.45 -5.46
N GLN A 122 -6.54 -10.81 -6.46
CA GLN A 122 -6.15 -11.48 -7.70
C GLN A 122 -5.08 -12.56 -7.47
N ASP A 123 -4.19 -12.38 -6.48
CA ASP A 123 -3.14 -13.36 -6.15
C ASP A 123 -3.70 -14.70 -5.65
N LEU A 124 -4.91 -14.71 -5.07
CA LEU A 124 -5.60 -15.95 -4.68
C LEU A 124 -5.82 -16.89 -5.88
N GLY A 125 -5.88 -16.35 -7.09
CA GLY A 125 -6.04 -17.10 -8.34
C GLY A 125 -4.73 -17.54 -8.98
N GLY A 126 -3.58 -17.13 -8.46
CA GLY A 126 -2.25 -17.43 -9.00
C GLY A 126 -1.27 -16.27 -8.84
N ARG A 127 0.02 -16.56 -8.93
CA ARG A 127 1.12 -15.61 -8.69
C ARG A 127 0.92 -14.31 -9.49
N HIS A 128 1.03 -13.18 -8.81
CA HIS A 128 1.12 -11.85 -9.40
C HIS A 128 2.03 -11.79 -10.63
N GLN A 129 1.63 -11.00 -11.63
CA GLN A 129 2.45 -10.78 -12.82
C GLN A 129 3.75 -10.05 -12.47
N HIS A 130 4.87 -10.68 -12.81
CA HIS A 130 6.21 -10.08 -12.73
C HIS A 130 6.74 -9.85 -14.15
N PHE A 131 7.56 -8.83 -14.31
CA PHE A 131 8.22 -8.52 -15.56
C PHE A 131 9.53 -7.76 -15.32
N ASN A 132 10.39 -7.76 -16.32
CA ASN A 132 11.69 -7.09 -16.25
C ASN A 132 11.64 -5.68 -16.83
N ARG A 133 12.21 -4.71 -16.09
CA ARG A 133 12.41 -3.30 -16.46
C ARG A 133 13.87 -2.89 -16.19
N PRO A 134 14.82 -3.31 -17.03
CA PRO A 134 16.24 -2.99 -16.82
C PRO A 134 16.60 -1.53 -17.15
N ASP A 135 15.64 -0.75 -17.64
CA ASP A 135 15.81 0.60 -18.18
C ASP A 135 15.62 1.74 -17.16
N LEU A 136 15.47 1.42 -15.87
CA LEU A 136 15.13 2.39 -14.81
C LEU A 136 16.33 3.07 -14.14
N GLY A 137 17.55 2.78 -14.61
CA GLY A 137 18.78 3.41 -14.14
C GLY A 137 19.51 2.63 -13.04
N GLU A 138 20.65 3.18 -12.62
CA GLU A 138 21.51 2.57 -11.62
C GLU A 138 20.86 2.58 -10.22
N GLY A 139 21.07 1.50 -9.45
CA GLY A 139 20.52 1.36 -8.11
C GLY A 139 19.05 0.93 -8.04
N VAL A 140 18.42 0.62 -9.18
CA VAL A 140 17.04 0.12 -9.27
C VAL A 140 17.04 -1.32 -9.80
N GLY A 141 16.44 -2.24 -9.07
CA GLY A 141 16.30 -3.64 -9.48
C GLY A 141 15.43 -3.80 -10.73
N SER A 142 15.73 -4.83 -11.54
CA SER A 142 15.05 -5.04 -12.82
C SER A 142 13.75 -5.82 -12.72
N GLU A 143 13.54 -6.65 -11.69
CA GLU A 143 12.31 -7.43 -11.53
C GLU A 143 11.24 -6.61 -10.79
N TRP A 144 10.08 -6.45 -11.44
CA TRP A 144 8.96 -5.66 -10.95
C TRP A 144 7.67 -6.47 -10.97
N THR A 145 6.87 -6.32 -9.92
CA THR A 145 5.45 -6.67 -9.96
C THR A 145 4.64 -5.63 -10.73
N LEU A 146 3.52 -6.07 -11.32
CA LEU A 146 2.52 -5.15 -11.88
C LEU A 146 2.00 -4.15 -10.84
N PHE A 147 1.89 -4.56 -9.57
CA PHE A 147 1.55 -3.65 -8.47
C PHE A 147 2.62 -2.58 -8.25
N GLY A 148 3.91 -2.92 -8.30
CA GLY A 148 5.00 -1.95 -8.21
C GLY A 148 4.96 -0.91 -9.33
N ALA A 149 4.70 -1.35 -10.56
CA ALA A 149 4.57 -0.43 -11.69
C ALA A 149 3.33 0.48 -11.59
N ALA A 150 2.19 -0.06 -11.14
CA ALA A 150 1.00 0.73 -10.88
C ALA A 150 1.23 1.76 -9.76
N THR A 151 1.94 1.36 -8.69
CA THR A 151 2.33 2.23 -7.59
C THR A 151 3.22 3.38 -8.09
N GLN A 152 4.23 3.09 -8.92
CA GLN A 152 5.05 4.12 -9.56
C GLN A 152 4.18 5.12 -10.33
N ALA A 153 3.31 4.64 -11.22
CA ALA A 153 2.48 5.52 -12.05
C ALA A 153 1.58 6.43 -11.21
N VAL A 154 0.97 5.91 -10.14
CA VAL A 154 0.15 6.70 -9.21
C VAL A 154 1.01 7.73 -8.48
N VAL A 155 2.15 7.33 -7.91
CA VAL A 155 3.05 8.25 -7.18
C VAL A 155 3.54 9.36 -8.10
N GLU A 156 3.95 9.06 -9.33
CA GLU A 156 4.40 10.05 -10.30
C GLU A 156 3.30 11.05 -10.69
N HIS A 157 2.05 10.58 -10.80
CA HIS A 157 0.92 11.43 -11.14
C HIS A 157 0.44 12.28 -9.95
N PHE A 158 0.36 11.70 -8.76
CA PHE A 158 -0.22 12.32 -7.56
C PHE A 158 0.75 13.23 -6.82
N THR A 159 2.04 13.16 -7.17
CA THR A 159 3.09 13.95 -6.51
C THR A 159 3.93 14.70 -7.52
N GLU A 160 4.57 15.76 -7.06
CA GLU A 160 5.49 16.56 -7.86
C GLU A 160 6.73 16.93 -7.05
N PRO A 161 7.83 17.35 -7.68
CA PRO A 161 9.00 17.82 -6.96
C PRO A 161 8.63 18.92 -5.97
N SER A 162 9.18 18.82 -4.76
CA SER A 162 9.18 19.94 -3.82
C SER A 162 10.12 21.02 -4.36
N PRO A 163 9.74 22.31 -4.27
CA PRO A 163 10.65 23.41 -4.55
C PRO A 163 11.83 23.45 -3.57
#